data_AF-A0A0L8HYK8-F1
#
_entry.id   AF-A0A0L8HYK8-F1
#
_cell.length_a   1.000
_cell.length_b   1.000
_cell.length_c   1.000
_cell.angle_alpha   90.00
_cell.angle_beta   90.00
_cell.angle_gamma   90.00
#
_symmetry.space_group_name_H-M   'P 1'
#
loop_
_entity.id
_entity.type
_entity.pdbx_description
1 polymer ?
#
loop_
_entity_poly.entity_id
_entity_poly.type
_entity_poly.pdbx_seq_one_letter_code
_entity_poly.pdbx_strand_id
1 'polypeptide(L)'
;MVPRRNSHVLVASILFTFIWDDVHRVIGRINGELLAKHTGYKRGNVVKIGLILPTNSSYPWSLQRTRPAVEYAIETARNQLKLLPAYDLEVSVNDSECSDITAPLAAFDMYARSRANVFIGPCCDYAMAPIARFSPVWGIPVISAGAHIDAFKNKNEYKLLTRIQGTYEKYGQFFFSMARYFNWTNIGMIYNDNIYDPNMGRSNCYFQIQPIYQLWVTYHQNEVWHVVIDERDPEINLRKILSDASLYTRLKDFRWYKEGKCRLNDIFVDSGRSQLKRGVVDVRGRFRNASCGHSEQFHRLQTSLIRC
;
A
#
# COMPACT_ATOMS: atom_id res chain seq x y z
N MET A 1 75.97 6.16 19.05
CA MET A 1 75.15 7.32 19.47
C MET A 1 73.75 7.13 18.94
N VAL A 2 72.79 6.84 19.82
CA VAL A 2 71.36 6.65 19.53
C VAL A 2 70.61 7.69 20.36
N PRO A 3 69.67 8.47 19.80
CA PRO A 3 69.09 9.60 20.50
C PRO A 3 68.10 9.14 21.57
N ARG A 4 68.17 9.77 22.75
CA ARG A 4 67.19 9.64 23.83
C ARG A 4 65.82 10.15 23.34
N ARG A 5 64.83 9.26 23.31
CA ARG A 5 63.43 9.60 23.00
C ARG A 5 62.79 10.21 24.26
N ASN A 6 62.40 11.48 24.19
CA ASN A 6 61.77 12.22 25.27
C ASN A 6 60.42 11.61 25.68
N SER A 7 60.37 11.03 26.88
CA SER A 7 59.17 10.50 27.55
C SER A 7 58.14 11.57 27.94
N HIS A 8 58.47 12.86 27.81
CA HIS A 8 57.57 13.97 28.16
C HIS A 8 56.49 14.27 27.11
N VAL A 9 56.70 13.89 25.84
CA VAL A 9 55.73 14.20 24.76
C VAL A 9 54.55 13.22 24.76
N LEU A 10 54.76 11.96 25.16
CA LEU A 10 53.70 10.94 25.20
C LEU A 10 52.70 11.16 26.35
N VAL A 11 53.16 11.65 27.50
CA VAL A 11 52.30 11.90 28.66
C VAL A 11 51.36 13.10 28.42
N ALA A 12 51.83 14.12 27.71
CA ALA A 12 51.03 15.30 27.37
C ALA A 12 49.87 14.97 26.41
N SER A 13 50.10 14.11 25.41
CA SER A 13 49.05 13.71 24.46
C SER A 13 47.97 12.84 25.08
N ILE A 14 48.33 11.96 26.03
CA ILE A 14 47.37 11.09 26.72
C ILE A 14 46.51 11.90 27.70
N LEU A 15 47.11 12.86 28.43
CA LEU A 15 46.35 13.75 29.30
C LEU A 15 45.40 14.66 28.50
N PHE A 16 45.80 15.12 27.31
CA PHE A 16 44.92 15.95 26.48
C PHE A 16 43.71 15.16 25.96
N THR A 17 43.87 13.90 25.54
CA THR A 17 42.72 13.09 25.09
C THR A 17 41.80 12.70 26.25
N PHE A 18 42.33 12.35 27.42
CA PHE A 18 41.51 12.04 28.60
C PHE A 18 40.73 13.25 29.11
N ILE A 19 41.37 14.42 29.18
CA ILE A 19 40.71 15.66 29.62
C ILE A 19 39.69 16.12 28.57
N TRP A 20 39.98 15.98 27.27
CA TRP A 20 39.07 16.40 26.20
C TRP A 20 37.83 15.50 26.10
N ASP A 21 37.98 14.19 26.29
CA ASP A 21 36.84 13.25 26.36
C ASP A 21 35.98 13.51 27.61
N ASP A 22 36.59 13.76 28.77
CA ASP A 22 35.84 14.12 29.98
C ASP A 22 35.13 15.47 29.85
N VAL A 23 35.75 16.45 29.19
CA VAL A 23 35.11 17.75 28.92
C VAL A 23 33.93 17.61 27.97
N HIS A 24 34.03 16.82 26.89
CA HIS A 24 32.88 16.57 26.01
C HIS A 24 31.76 15.80 26.73
N ARG A 25 32.11 14.88 27.62
CA ARG A 25 31.14 14.10 28.41
C ARG A 25 30.45 14.95 29.47
N VAL A 26 31.18 15.87 30.10
CA VAL A 26 30.65 16.86 31.05
C VAL A 26 29.79 17.91 30.34
N ILE A 27 30.23 18.45 29.20
CA ILE A 27 29.44 19.40 28.41
C ILE A 27 28.17 18.73 27.86
N GLY A 28 28.24 17.48 27.40
CA GLY A 28 27.06 16.70 26.99
C GLY A 28 26.08 16.47 28.14
N ARG A 29 26.58 16.24 29.35
CA ARG A 29 25.76 16.09 30.56
C ARG A 29 25.13 17.41 31.02
N ILE A 30 25.88 18.52 30.99
CA ILE A 30 25.39 19.86 31.33
C ILE A 30 24.33 20.32 30.33
N ASN A 31 24.54 20.11 29.03
CA ASN A 31 23.55 20.42 27.99
C ASN A 31 22.29 19.56 28.12
N GLY A 32 22.44 18.28 28.49
CA GLY A 32 21.32 17.39 28.81
C GLY A 32 20.53 17.82 30.06
N GLU A 33 21.22 18.27 31.11
CA GLU A 33 20.60 18.77 32.35
C GLU A 33 19.93 20.14 32.16
N LEU A 34 20.48 21.03 31.32
CA LEU A 34 19.89 22.33 30.99
C LEU A 34 18.65 22.21 30.08
N LEU A 35 18.68 21.33 29.08
CA LEU A 35 17.51 20.99 28.26
C LEU A 35 16.41 20.33 29.10
N ALA A 36 16.80 19.48 30.05
CA ALA A 36 15.90 18.87 31.02
C ALA A 36 15.21 19.90 31.94
N LYS A 37 15.94 20.95 32.36
CA LYS A 37 15.42 21.98 33.28
C LYS A 37 14.42 22.92 32.61
N HIS A 38 14.55 23.17 31.31
CA HIS A 38 13.62 24.01 30.55
C HIS A 38 12.36 23.27 30.06
N THR A 39 12.31 21.93 30.15
CA THR A 39 11.20 21.11 29.65
C THR A 39 10.45 20.32 30.73
N GLY A 40 10.75 20.52 32.03
CA GLY A 40 10.06 19.80 33.11
C GLY A 40 10.41 18.30 33.15
N TYR A 41 11.67 17.96 32.90
CA TYR A 41 12.16 16.58 32.79
C TYR A 41 12.24 15.86 34.15
N LYS A 42 11.51 14.76 34.29
CA LYS A 42 11.73 13.72 35.30
C LYS A 42 12.39 12.49 34.66
N ARG A 43 13.30 11.86 35.39
CA ARG A 43 13.98 10.61 34.99
C ARG A 43 12.93 9.48 34.91
N GLY A 44 12.65 9.00 33.68
CA GLY A 44 11.69 7.90 33.42
C GLY A 44 10.58 8.23 32.41
N ASN A 45 10.90 8.83 31.26
CA ASN A 45 9.88 9.18 30.26
C ASN A 45 9.56 7.98 29.37
N VAL A 46 8.36 7.39 29.53
CA VAL A 46 7.86 6.32 28.67
C VAL A 46 7.12 6.93 27.49
N VAL A 47 7.50 6.56 26.26
CA VAL A 47 6.73 6.84 25.04
C VAL A 47 5.85 5.64 24.76
N LYS A 48 4.54 5.88 24.78
CA LYS A 48 3.52 4.85 24.59
C LYS A 48 3.07 4.82 23.14
N ILE A 49 3.18 3.65 22.52
CA ILE A 49 2.81 3.39 21.14
C ILE A 49 1.47 2.65 21.17
N GLY A 50 0.42 3.28 20.67
CA GLY A 50 -0.90 2.66 20.54
C GLY A 50 -1.01 1.92 19.21
N LEU A 51 -0.95 0.59 19.24
CA LEU A 51 -1.13 -0.26 18.06
C LEU A 51 -2.60 -0.66 17.92
N ILE A 52 -3.27 -0.17 16.89
CA ILE A 52 -4.70 -0.41 16.64
C ILE A 52 -4.85 -1.10 15.28
N LEU A 53 -4.96 -2.43 15.28
CA LEU A 53 -5.02 -3.27 14.08
C LEU A 53 -5.98 -4.44 14.31
N PRO A 54 -6.51 -5.07 13.25
CA PRO A 54 -7.48 -6.15 13.41
C PRO A 54 -6.80 -7.40 13.99
N THR A 55 -7.49 -8.10 14.89
CA THR A 55 -7.09 -9.46 15.32
C THR A 55 -7.41 -10.53 14.28
N ASN A 56 -8.27 -10.24 13.30
CA ASN A 56 -8.63 -11.20 12.26
C ASN A 56 -7.43 -11.47 11.32
N SER A 57 -6.94 -12.70 11.30
CA SER A 57 -5.76 -13.14 10.55
C SER A 57 -5.96 -13.21 9.03
N SER A 58 -7.19 -13.06 8.52
CA SER A 58 -7.49 -12.89 7.10
C SER A 58 -6.88 -11.60 6.55
N TYR A 59 -6.72 -10.57 7.38
CA TYR A 59 -6.02 -9.35 6.97
C TYR A 59 -4.49 -9.55 6.98
N PRO A 60 -3.80 -9.12 5.91
CA PRO A 60 -2.33 -9.21 5.87
C PRO A 60 -1.63 -8.29 6.87
N TRP A 61 -2.33 -7.25 7.37
CA TRP A 61 -1.88 -6.33 8.42
C TRP A 61 -2.47 -6.65 9.81
N SER A 62 -2.87 -7.89 10.05
CA SER A 62 -3.40 -8.33 11.34
C SER A 62 -2.39 -8.21 12.47
N LEU A 63 -2.87 -8.04 13.70
CA LEU A 63 -2.03 -7.92 14.90
C LEU A 63 -1.06 -9.09 15.05
N GLN A 64 -1.48 -10.31 14.71
CA GLN A 64 -0.65 -11.51 14.76
C GLN A 64 0.57 -11.42 13.84
N ARG A 65 0.46 -10.71 12.71
CA ARG A 65 1.54 -10.53 11.73
C ARG A 65 2.35 -9.27 12.01
N THR A 66 1.69 -8.18 12.39
CA THR A 66 2.32 -6.86 12.51
C THR A 66 2.94 -6.61 13.88
N ARG A 67 2.36 -7.12 14.98
CA ARG A 67 2.90 -6.89 16.34
C ARG A 67 4.35 -7.38 16.49
N PRO A 68 4.72 -8.60 16.04
CA PRO A 68 6.12 -9.05 16.12
C PRO A 68 7.09 -8.14 15.35
N ALA A 69 6.67 -7.59 14.21
CA ALA A 69 7.50 -6.67 13.44
C ALA A 69 7.71 -5.33 14.17
N VAL A 70 6.68 -4.84 14.87
CA VAL A 70 6.79 -3.63 15.71
C VAL A 70 7.68 -3.86 16.92
N GLU A 71 7.51 -4.99 17.61
CA GLU A 71 8.35 -5.37 18.77
C GLU A 71 9.83 -5.50 18.34
N TYR A 72 10.09 -6.16 17.20
CA TYR A 72 11.43 -6.25 16.63
C TYR A 72 12.02 -4.88 16.29
N ALA A 73 11.23 -3.99 15.66
CA ALA A 73 11.68 -2.64 15.34
C ALA A 73 12.03 -1.82 16.60
N ILE A 74 11.28 -1.98 17.69
CA ILE A 74 11.56 -1.35 18.99
C ILE A 74 12.87 -1.87 19.57
N GLU A 75 13.08 -3.19 19.52
CA GLU A 75 14.31 -3.81 19.99
C GLU A 75 15.53 -3.31 19.19
N THR A 76 15.42 -3.26 17.86
CA THR A 76 16.45 -2.70 16.98
C THR A 76 16.72 -1.23 17.28
N ALA A 77 15.68 -0.41 17.44
CA ALA A 77 15.81 1.01 17.74
C ALA A 77 16.55 1.25 19.07
N ARG A 78 16.23 0.46 20.10
CA ARG A 78 16.83 0.56 21.44
C ARG A 78 18.27 0.04 21.45
N ASN A 79 18.48 -1.19 20.98
CA ASN A 79 19.72 -1.93 21.22
C ASN A 79 20.79 -1.66 20.15
N GLN A 80 20.39 -1.54 18.88
CA GLN A 80 21.32 -1.42 17.77
C GLN A 80 21.55 0.05 17.39
N LEU A 81 20.46 0.80 17.21
CA LEU A 81 20.51 2.19 16.75
C LEU A 81 20.66 3.21 17.89
N LYS A 82 20.40 2.79 19.14
CA LYS A 82 20.44 3.63 20.34
C LYS A 82 19.60 4.92 20.19
N LEU A 83 18.46 4.81 19.52
CA LEU A 83 17.52 5.92 19.35
C LEU A 83 16.78 6.17 20.67
N LEU A 84 16.52 7.44 20.97
CA LEU A 84 15.79 7.88 22.18
C LEU A 84 16.37 7.30 23.49
N PRO A 85 17.67 7.44 23.78
CA PRO A 85 18.31 6.77 24.93
C PRO A 85 17.80 7.25 26.30
N ALA A 86 17.07 8.37 26.34
CA ALA A 86 16.44 8.91 27.54
C ALA A 86 14.99 8.42 27.75
N TYR A 87 14.43 7.65 26.82
CA TYR A 87 13.03 7.22 26.82
C TYR A 87 12.91 5.70 26.80
N ASP A 88 11.87 5.20 27.47
CA ASP A 88 11.45 3.82 27.30
C ASP A 88 10.29 3.74 26.29
N LEU A 89 10.19 2.65 25.53
CA LEU A 89 9.14 2.44 24.53
C LEU A 89 8.21 1.33 24.99
N GLU A 90 6.92 1.66 25.17
CA GLU A 90 5.87 0.73 25.57
C GLU A 90 4.83 0.60 24.45
N VAL A 91 4.39 -0.63 24.15
CA VAL A 91 3.34 -0.87 23.15
C VAL A 91 2.05 -1.28 23.85
N SER A 92 0.99 -0.51 23.64
CA SER A 92 -0.37 -0.89 23.98
C SER A 92 -1.10 -1.36 22.73
N VAL A 93 -1.85 -2.46 22.83
CA VAL A 93 -2.50 -3.10 21.66
C VAL A 93 -4.00 -3.16 21.86
N ASN A 94 -4.76 -2.67 20.89
CA ASN A 94 -6.21 -2.82 20.84
C ASN A 94 -6.65 -3.37 19.47
N ASP A 95 -7.75 -4.13 19.46
CA ASP A 95 -8.36 -4.60 18.22
C ASP A 95 -9.10 -3.47 17.52
N SER A 96 -8.89 -3.33 16.21
CA SER A 96 -9.65 -2.40 15.38
C SER A 96 -10.92 -3.02 14.80
N GLU A 97 -10.98 -4.35 14.71
CA GLU A 97 -11.99 -5.12 13.97
C GLU A 97 -12.19 -4.66 12.51
N CYS A 98 -11.29 -3.82 11.99
CA CYS A 98 -11.48 -3.09 10.74
C CYS A 98 -12.79 -2.28 10.67
N SER A 99 -13.38 -1.94 11.83
CA SER A 99 -14.69 -1.26 11.96
C SER A 99 -14.52 0.25 12.16
N ASP A 100 -15.41 1.03 11.54
CA ASP A 100 -15.59 2.47 11.77
C ASP A 100 -16.24 2.81 13.11
N ILE A 101 -16.65 1.81 13.89
CA ILE A 101 -17.21 1.96 15.24
C ILE A 101 -16.20 1.46 16.29
N THR A 102 -15.72 0.21 16.15
CA THR A 102 -14.85 -0.40 17.18
C THR A 102 -13.49 0.29 17.25
N ALA A 103 -12.85 0.58 16.09
CA ALA A 103 -11.50 1.16 16.09
C ALA A 103 -11.45 2.57 16.74
N PRO A 104 -12.40 3.49 16.49
CA PRO A 104 -12.42 4.78 17.16
C PRO A 104 -12.66 4.69 18.66
N LEU A 105 -13.51 3.77 19.11
CA LEU A 105 -13.73 3.52 20.54
C LEU A 105 -12.46 3.00 21.21
N ALA A 106 -11.73 2.09 20.55
CA ALA A 106 -10.44 1.63 21.01
C ALA A 106 -9.42 2.78 21.10
N ALA A 107 -9.34 3.65 20.09
CA ALA A 107 -8.45 4.81 20.11
C ALA A 107 -8.82 5.80 21.22
N PHE A 108 -10.12 6.04 21.42
CA PHE A 108 -10.63 6.88 22.49
C PHE A 108 -10.29 6.32 23.88
N ASP A 109 -10.43 5.01 24.10
CA ASP A 109 -10.03 4.38 25.37
C ASP A 109 -8.53 4.58 25.65
N MET A 110 -7.69 4.40 24.63
CA MET A 110 -6.25 4.62 24.75
C MET A 110 -5.92 6.09 25.05
N TYR A 111 -6.62 7.03 24.41
CA TYR A 111 -6.48 8.45 24.69
C TYR A 111 -6.90 8.79 26.13
N ALA A 112 -8.10 8.37 26.54
CA ALA A 112 -8.67 8.66 27.85
C ALA A 112 -7.82 8.10 29.01
N ARG A 113 -7.15 6.97 28.78
CA ARG A 113 -6.27 6.31 29.75
C ARG A 113 -4.79 6.71 29.61
N SER A 114 -4.46 7.69 28.77
CA SER A 114 -3.09 8.13 28.49
C SER A 114 -2.17 6.97 28.11
N ARG A 115 -2.64 6.06 27.24
CA ARG A 115 -1.95 4.86 26.75
C ARG A 115 -1.34 5.01 25.35
N ALA A 116 -1.42 6.20 24.74
CA ALA A 116 -0.82 6.46 23.45
C ALA A 116 -0.27 7.89 23.36
N ASN A 117 0.99 8.01 22.96
CA ASN A 117 1.62 9.24 22.48
C ASN A 117 1.70 9.27 20.94
N VAL A 118 1.55 8.12 20.29
CA VAL A 118 1.45 7.95 18.84
C VAL A 118 0.55 6.75 18.56
N PHE A 119 -0.27 6.82 17.52
CA PHE A 119 -1.00 5.67 17.01
C PHE A 119 -0.27 5.06 15.82
N ILE A 120 -0.16 3.73 15.81
CA ILE A 120 0.25 2.93 14.65
C ILE A 120 -0.97 2.14 14.17
N GLY A 121 -1.35 2.36 12.91
CA GLY A 121 -2.64 1.92 12.37
C GLY A 121 -3.79 2.87 12.74
N PRO A 122 -5.04 2.52 12.40
CA PRO A 122 -5.47 1.35 11.62
C PRO A 122 -5.00 1.32 10.18
N CYS A 123 -5.15 0.18 9.49
CA CYS A 123 -4.91 0.10 8.05
C CYS A 123 -6.19 0.24 7.21
N CYS A 124 -7.35 -0.14 7.75
CA CYS A 124 -8.63 -0.06 7.05
C CYS A 124 -9.10 1.39 6.90
N ASP A 125 -9.54 1.77 5.71
CA ASP A 125 -9.86 3.16 5.39
C ASP A 125 -11.03 3.70 6.24
N TYR A 126 -12.10 2.94 6.41
CA TYR A 126 -13.25 3.33 7.24
C TYR A 126 -12.90 3.47 8.73
N ALA A 127 -12.11 2.54 9.26
CA ALA A 127 -11.62 2.61 10.64
C ALA A 127 -10.67 3.80 10.87
N MET A 128 -9.87 4.14 9.87
CA MET A 128 -8.89 5.23 9.94
C MET A 128 -9.56 6.61 9.97
N ALA A 129 -10.58 6.84 9.15
CA ALA A 129 -11.20 8.16 8.96
C ALA A 129 -11.55 8.92 10.25
N PRO A 130 -12.34 8.35 11.18
CA PRO A 130 -12.63 8.97 12.47
C PRO A 130 -11.39 9.20 13.34
N ILE A 131 -10.48 8.22 13.46
CA ILE A 131 -9.27 8.35 14.29
C ILE A 131 -8.38 9.48 13.77
N ALA A 132 -8.19 9.56 12.46
CA ALA A 132 -7.40 10.61 11.83
C ALA A 132 -8.04 12.00 12.00
N ARG A 133 -9.37 12.10 12.08
CA ARG A 133 -10.09 13.35 12.40
C ARG A 133 -9.95 13.76 13.87
N PHE A 134 -9.91 12.81 14.80
CA PHE A 134 -9.73 13.09 16.23
C PHE A 134 -8.27 13.39 16.58
N SER A 135 -7.33 12.83 15.82
CA SER A 135 -5.89 12.97 16.05
C SER A 135 -5.40 14.41 16.30
N PRO A 136 -5.83 15.45 15.55
CA PRO A 136 -5.37 16.82 15.77
C PRO A 136 -5.96 17.45 17.03
N VAL A 137 -7.15 17.01 17.46
CA VAL A 137 -7.81 17.46 18.69
C VAL A 137 -7.10 16.85 19.90
N TRP A 138 -6.74 15.57 19.83
CA TRP A 138 -6.00 14.88 20.88
C TRP A 138 -4.50 15.25 20.92
N GLY A 139 -3.97 15.83 19.85
CA GLY A 139 -2.54 16.11 19.69
C GLY A 139 -1.69 14.84 19.53
N ILE A 140 -2.28 13.73 19.10
CA ILE A 140 -1.60 12.44 18.94
C ILE A 140 -1.40 12.16 17.45
N PRO A 141 -0.15 12.03 16.95
CA PRO A 141 0.09 11.66 15.56
C PRO A 141 -0.35 10.23 15.25
N VAL A 142 -0.77 10.01 14.00
CA VAL A 142 -1.18 8.70 13.49
C VAL A 142 -0.25 8.31 12.35
N ILE A 143 0.37 7.14 12.46
CA ILE A 143 1.25 6.57 11.44
C ILE A 143 0.59 5.29 10.92
N SER A 144 0.37 5.19 9.61
CA SER A 144 -0.30 4.02 9.05
C SER A 144 0.35 3.54 7.75
N ALA A 145 0.41 2.22 7.60
CA ALA A 145 0.72 1.55 6.34
C ALA A 145 -0.53 1.32 5.47
N GLY A 146 -1.73 1.63 5.97
CA GLY A 146 -2.97 1.61 5.18
C GLY A 146 -3.40 3.02 4.77
N ALA A 147 -4.71 3.29 4.92
CA ALA A 147 -5.28 4.61 4.61
C ALA A 147 -5.02 5.03 3.15
N HIS A 148 -5.25 4.10 2.22
CA HIS A 148 -4.80 4.20 0.84
C HIS A 148 -5.65 5.14 0.00
N ILE A 149 -6.87 5.46 0.44
CA ILE A 149 -7.78 6.31 -0.33
C ILE A 149 -7.26 7.75 -0.48
N ASP A 150 -7.69 8.39 -1.57
CA ASP A 150 -7.22 9.72 -1.94
C ASP A 150 -7.78 10.81 -1.00
N ALA A 151 -8.91 10.56 -0.33
CA ALA A 151 -9.50 11.47 0.65
C ALA A 151 -8.50 11.87 1.77
N PHE A 152 -7.63 10.93 2.18
CA PHE A 152 -6.61 11.17 3.22
C PHE A 152 -5.48 12.13 2.81
N LYS A 153 -5.48 12.59 1.55
CA LYS A 153 -4.59 13.64 1.07
C LYS A 153 -4.94 15.01 1.66
N ASN A 154 -6.20 15.24 2.05
CA ASN A 154 -6.64 16.52 2.60
C ASN A 154 -6.01 16.77 3.99
N LYS A 155 -4.94 17.55 4.05
CA LYS A 155 -4.25 17.90 5.31
C LYS A 155 -4.94 18.98 6.15
N ASN A 156 -5.99 19.61 5.62
CA ASN A 156 -6.86 20.45 6.44
C ASN A 156 -7.71 19.59 7.39
N GLU A 157 -8.10 18.39 6.95
CA GLU A 157 -8.89 17.44 7.73
C GLU A 157 -8.01 16.41 8.46
N TYR A 158 -7.06 15.80 7.76
CA TYR A 158 -6.21 14.71 8.26
C TYR A 158 -4.79 15.18 8.56
N LYS A 159 -4.67 16.21 9.40
CA LYS A 159 -3.43 16.97 9.63
C LYS A 159 -2.28 16.13 10.21
N LEU A 160 -2.57 15.26 11.17
CA LEU A 160 -1.55 14.45 11.87
C LEU A 160 -1.42 13.01 11.36
N LEU A 161 -2.06 12.69 10.22
CA LEU A 161 -1.95 11.38 9.59
C LEU A 161 -0.71 11.31 8.68
N THR A 162 0.21 10.40 8.97
CA THR A 162 1.36 10.06 8.11
C THR A 162 1.16 8.67 7.53
N ARG A 163 1.23 8.57 6.20
CA ARG A 163 1.11 7.30 5.47
C ARG A 163 2.48 6.85 5.02
N ILE A 164 2.87 5.62 5.35
CA ILE A 164 4.19 5.07 5.01
C ILE A 164 4.17 4.13 3.80
N GLN A 165 2.98 3.75 3.32
CA GLN A 165 2.78 2.93 2.13
C GLN A 165 2.16 3.75 0.99
N GLY A 166 2.33 3.26 -0.25
CA GLY A 166 1.72 3.85 -1.45
C GLY A 166 0.19 3.93 -1.37
N THR A 167 -0.38 4.92 -2.07
CA THR A 167 -1.83 5.22 -2.10
C THR A 167 -2.47 4.72 -3.38
N TYR A 168 -3.80 4.60 -3.41
CA TYR A 168 -4.55 4.27 -4.62
C TYR A 168 -4.29 5.27 -5.76
N GLU A 169 -4.10 6.57 -5.47
CA GLU A 169 -3.60 7.55 -6.46
C GLU A 169 -2.33 7.08 -7.19
N LYS A 170 -1.36 6.51 -6.46
CA LYS A 170 -0.09 6.05 -7.03
C LYS A 170 -0.26 4.80 -7.90
N TYR A 171 -1.16 3.90 -7.51
CA TYR A 171 -1.55 2.77 -8.36
C TYR A 171 -2.20 3.26 -9.66
N GLY A 172 -3.08 4.26 -9.59
CA GLY A 172 -3.68 4.91 -10.76
C GLY A 172 -2.64 5.54 -11.69
N GLN A 173 -1.68 6.30 -11.13
CA GLN A 173 -0.60 6.93 -11.91
C GLN A 173 0.29 5.90 -12.61
N PHE A 174 0.60 4.79 -11.92
CA PHE A 174 1.37 3.70 -12.49
C PHE A 174 0.61 3.07 -13.67
N PHE A 175 -0.66 2.70 -13.47
CA PHE A 175 -1.47 2.11 -14.54
C PHE A 175 -1.59 3.05 -15.73
N PHE A 176 -1.84 4.32 -15.49
CA PHE A 176 -1.97 5.32 -16.55
C PHE A 176 -0.65 5.50 -17.33
N SER A 177 0.49 5.50 -16.64
CA SER A 177 1.81 5.56 -17.29
C SER A 177 2.07 4.32 -18.14
N MET A 178 1.68 3.15 -17.67
CA MET A 178 1.75 1.89 -18.41
C MET A 178 0.85 1.93 -19.65
N ALA A 179 -0.40 2.39 -19.52
CA ALA A 179 -1.33 2.51 -20.64
C ALA A 179 -0.78 3.44 -21.73
N ARG A 180 -0.16 4.55 -21.36
CA ARG A 180 0.51 5.46 -22.30
C ARG A 180 1.72 4.81 -22.97
N TYR A 181 2.53 4.07 -22.23
CA TYR A 181 3.69 3.37 -22.80
C TYR A 181 3.28 2.37 -23.88
N PHE A 182 2.18 1.64 -23.66
CA PHE A 182 1.65 0.66 -24.63
C PHE A 182 0.65 1.25 -25.63
N ASN A 183 0.47 2.58 -25.67
CA ASN A 183 -0.49 3.27 -26.53
C ASN A 183 -1.93 2.70 -26.44
N TRP A 184 -2.37 2.34 -25.24
CA TRP A 184 -3.75 1.93 -25.02
C TRP A 184 -4.67 3.13 -25.20
N THR A 185 -5.60 3.01 -26.14
CA THR A 185 -6.59 4.05 -26.47
C THR A 185 -7.97 3.79 -25.87
N ASN A 186 -8.17 2.58 -25.36
CA ASN A 186 -9.42 2.10 -24.83
C ASN A 186 -9.13 1.14 -23.69
N ILE A 187 -9.93 1.18 -22.63
CA ILE A 187 -9.84 0.27 -21.48
C ILE A 187 -11.24 -0.06 -20.99
N GLY A 188 -11.37 -1.14 -20.22
CA GLY A 188 -12.57 -1.38 -19.44
C GLY A 188 -12.27 -1.85 -18.04
N MET A 189 -13.24 -1.68 -17.15
CA MET A 189 -13.09 -1.96 -15.74
C MET A 189 -14.23 -2.86 -15.24
N ILE A 190 -13.88 -3.92 -14.52
CA ILE A 190 -14.85 -4.72 -13.77
C ILE A 190 -14.34 -4.74 -12.33
N TYR A 191 -15.21 -4.43 -11.36
CA TYR A 191 -14.80 -4.42 -9.97
C TYR A 191 -15.92 -4.82 -9.01
N ASN A 192 -15.52 -5.49 -7.94
CA ASN A 192 -16.41 -5.85 -6.85
C ASN A 192 -16.76 -4.63 -5.98
N ASP A 193 -18.03 -4.45 -5.63
CA ASP A 193 -18.49 -3.45 -4.67
C ASP A 193 -19.67 -3.99 -3.84
N ASN A 194 -19.93 -3.38 -2.69
CA ASN A 194 -21.04 -3.76 -1.81
C ASN A 194 -22.34 -3.11 -2.31
N ILE A 195 -22.86 -3.56 -3.45
CA ILE A 195 -24.02 -2.95 -4.11
C ILE A 195 -25.30 -3.15 -3.27
N TYR A 196 -25.44 -4.32 -2.65
CA TYR A 196 -26.67 -4.73 -1.95
C TYR A 196 -26.67 -4.45 -0.45
N ASP A 197 -25.53 -4.06 0.13
CA ASP A 197 -25.44 -3.70 1.54
C ASP A 197 -24.87 -2.27 1.70
N PRO A 198 -25.74 -1.25 1.74
CA PRO A 198 -25.30 0.14 1.88
C PRO A 198 -24.60 0.41 3.22
N ASN A 199 -24.82 -0.42 4.25
CA ASN A 199 -24.20 -0.23 5.57
C ASN A 199 -22.71 -0.59 5.56
N MET A 200 -22.26 -1.41 4.61
CA MET A 200 -20.84 -1.77 4.48
C MET A 200 -20.00 -0.69 3.78
N GLY A 201 -20.65 0.32 3.20
CA GLY A 201 -20.00 1.31 2.35
C GLY A 201 -19.38 0.69 1.10
N ARG A 202 -18.59 1.49 0.38
CA ARG A 202 -17.81 1.05 -0.79
C ARG A 202 -16.71 0.05 -0.43
N SER A 203 -16.45 -0.90 -1.31
CA SER A 203 -15.40 -1.92 -1.15
C SER A 203 -13.99 -1.35 -1.35
N ASN A 204 -12.97 -2.12 -0.96
CA ASN A 204 -11.58 -1.80 -1.29
C ASN A 204 -11.31 -1.79 -2.81
N CYS A 205 -12.05 -2.60 -3.58
CA CYS A 205 -11.89 -2.67 -5.03
C CYS A 205 -12.44 -1.43 -5.73
N TYR A 206 -13.56 -0.89 -5.24
CA TYR A 206 -14.06 0.41 -5.67
C TYR A 206 -12.98 1.48 -5.50
N PHE A 207 -12.37 1.57 -4.31
CA PHE A 207 -11.34 2.56 -4.02
C PHE A 207 -10.04 2.39 -4.81
N GLN A 208 -9.68 1.16 -5.18
CA GLN A 208 -8.50 0.88 -6.02
C GLN A 208 -8.70 1.31 -7.48
N ILE A 209 -9.90 1.11 -8.02
CA ILE A 209 -10.21 1.42 -9.42
C ILE A 209 -10.53 2.91 -9.61
N GLN A 210 -11.09 3.56 -8.60
CA GLN A 210 -11.50 4.96 -8.67
C GLN A 210 -10.39 5.90 -9.21
N PRO A 211 -9.12 5.85 -8.74
CA PRO A 211 -8.07 6.72 -9.29
C PRO A 211 -7.72 6.43 -10.75
N ILE A 212 -7.81 5.17 -11.18
CA ILE A 212 -7.61 4.82 -12.59
C ILE A 212 -8.70 5.45 -13.44
N TYR A 213 -9.96 5.32 -13.00
CA TYR A 213 -11.12 5.91 -13.68
C TYR A 213 -10.97 7.43 -13.78
N GLN A 214 -10.65 8.09 -12.67
CA GLN A 214 -10.52 9.55 -12.61
C GLN A 214 -9.41 10.06 -13.54
N LEU A 215 -8.23 9.42 -13.52
CA LEU A 215 -7.11 9.80 -14.38
C LEU A 215 -7.44 9.59 -15.87
N TRP A 216 -8.11 8.49 -16.20
CA TRP A 216 -8.48 8.20 -17.58
C TRP A 216 -9.46 9.24 -18.13
N VAL A 217 -10.56 9.50 -17.42
CA VAL A 217 -11.58 10.48 -17.83
C VAL A 217 -10.96 11.87 -17.97
N THR A 218 -10.08 12.25 -17.03
CA THR A 218 -9.42 13.56 -17.06
C THR A 218 -8.52 13.73 -18.29
N TYR A 219 -7.82 12.67 -18.71
CA TYR A 219 -6.88 12.75 -19.83
C TYR A 219 -7.52 12.53 -21.21
N HIS A 220 -8.39 11.53 -21.33
CA HIS A 220 -8.99 11.14 -22.60
C HIS A 220 -10.33 11.86 -22.88
N GLN A 221 -10.88 12.58 -21.90
CA GLN A 221 -12.18 13.27 -21.99
C GLN A 221 -13.34 12.35 -22.39
N ASN A 222 -13.20 11.05 -22.14
CA ASN A 222 -14.17 10.02 -22.49
C ASN A 222 -14.42 9.13 -21.28
N GLU A 223 -15.68 8.70 -21.12
CA GLU A 223 -16.04 7.72 -20.10
C GLU A 223 -15.44 6.35 -20.42
N VAL A 224 -15.07 5.65 -19.35
CA VAL A 224 -14.59 4.27 -19.42
C VAL A 224 -15.77 3.33 -19.25
N TRP A 225 -15.86 2.33 -20.13
CA TRP A 225 -16.80 1.23 -19.92
C TRP A 225 -16.44 0.51 -18.61
N HIS A 226 -17.39 0.48 -17.68
CA HIS A 226 -17.19 -0.17 -16.39
C HIS A 226 -18.43 -0.94 -15.94
N VAL A 227 -18.20 -2.01 -15.19
CA VAL A 227 -19.25 -2.83 -14.60
C VAL A 227 -18.91 -3.06 -13.13
N VAL A 228 -19.89 -2.77 -12.27
CA VAL A 228 -19.83 -3.08 -10.85
C VAL A 228 -20.49 -4.44 -10.63
N ILE A 229 -19.83 -5.32 -9.90
CA ILE A 229 -20.37 -6.62 -9.50
C ILE A 229 -20.38 -6.75 -7.98
N ASP A 230 -21.24 -7.60 -7.42
CA ASP A 230 -21.12 -8.05 -6.03
C ASP A 230 -20.83 -9.55 -6.05
N GLU A 231 -19.59 -9.98 -5.80
CA GLU A 231 -19.18 -11.39 -5.93
C GLU A 231 -19.97 -12.35 -5.03
N ARG A 232 -20.76 -11.85 -4.07
CA ARG A 232 -21.66 -12.65 -3.22
C ARG A 232 -22.99 -12.97 -3.90
N ASP A 233 -23.32 -12.29 -5.00
CA ASP A 233 -24.56 -12.47 -5.75
C ASP A 233 -24.45 -13.71 -6.66
N PRO A 234 -25.25 -14.77 -6.39
CA PRO A 234 -25.21 -15.99 -7.18
C PRO A 234 -25.85 -15.84 -8.57
N GLU A 235 -26.60 -14.77 -8.83
CA GLU A 235 -27.32 -14.54 -10.09
C GLU A 235 -26.49 -13.77 -11.13
N ILE A 236 -25.23 -13.44 -10.84
CA ILE A 236 -24.38 -12.69 -11.75
C ILE A 236 -24.18 -13.44 -13.07
N ASN A 237 -24.64 -12.82 -14.16
CA ASN A 237 -24.41 -13.31 -15.52
C ASN A 237 -23.04 -12.89 -16.05
N LEU A 238 -21.99 -13.58 -15.59
CA LEU A 238 -20.61 -13.35 -16.02
C LEU A 238 -20.42 -13.49 -17.53
N ARG A 239 -21.15 -14.39 -18.19
CA ARG A 239 -21.08 -14.58 -19.64
C ARG A 239 -21.45 -13.31 -20.39
N LYS A 240 -22.53 -12.65 -19.97
CA LYS A 240 -22.97 -11.39 -20.57
C LYS A 240 -21.93 -10.29 -20.34
N ILE A 241 -21.46 -10.13 -19.10
CA ILE A 241 -20.45 -9.11 -18.74
C ILE A 241 -19.17 -9.28 -19.58
N LEU A 242 -18.67 -10.51 -19.72
CA LEU A 242 -17.47 -10.77 -20.51
C LEU A 242 -17.71 -10.59 -22.02
N SER A 243 -18.91 -10.91 -22.51
CA SER A 243 -19.31 -10.62 -23.89
C SER A 243 -19.29 -9.12 -24.17
N ASP A 244 -19.89 -8.33 -23.28
CA ASP A 244 -19.92 -6.86 -23.39
C ASP A 244 -18.50 -6.28 -23.27
N ALA A 245 -17.70 -6.75 -22.30
CA ALA A 245 -16.29 -6.37 -22.17
C ALA A 245 -15.54 -6.59 -23.49
N SER A 246 -15.78 -7.71 -24.17
CA SER A 246 -15.13 -8.01 -25.44
C SER A 246 -15.52 -7.03 -26.55
N LEU A 247 -16.68 -6.38 -26.50
CA LEU A 247 -17.09 -5.41 -27.51
C LEU A 247 -16.53 -4.01 -27.20
N TYR A 248 -16.54 -3.63 -25.92
CA TYR A 248 -16.21 -2.27 -25.51
C TYR A 248 -14.73 -2.04 -25.19
N THR A 249 -13.93 -3.08 -24.92
CA THR A 249 -12.54 -2.93 -24.41
C THR A 249 -11.44 -3.25 -25.42
N ARG A 250 -11.81 -3.48 -26.69
CA ARG A 250 -10.81 -3.77 -27.74
C ARG A 250 -10.06 -2.51 -28.14
N LEU A 251 -8.73 -2.64 -28.23
CA LEU A 251 -7.88 -1.64 -28.88
C LEU A 251 -8.19 -1.62 -30.38
N LYS A 252 -8.59 -0.45 -30.88
CA LYS A 252 -8.85 -0.21 -32.30
C LYS A 252 -7.54 -0.02 -33.07
N ASP A 253 -6.61 -0.97 -33.05
CA ASP A 253 -5.47 -0.90 -33.98
C ASP A 253 -5.92 -1.38 -35.37
N PHE A 254 -6.23 -0.40 -36.21
CA PHE A 254 -7.01 -0.49 -37.45
C PHE A 254 -6.10 -0.65 -38.69
N ARG A 255 -5.07 -1.50 -38.64
CA ARG A 255 -4.25 -1.80 -39.82
C ARG A 255 -4.65 -3.05 -40.59
N TRP A 256 -5.31 -4.02 -39.96
CA TRP A 256 -5.66 -5.30 -40.61
C TRP A 256 -7.12 -5.37 -41.12
N TYR A 257 -8.00 -4.50 -40.63
CA TYR A 257 -9.41 -4.48 -41.04
C TYR A 257 -9.60 -3.90 -42.45
N LYS A 258 -8.70 -3.01 -42.90
CA LYS A 258 -8.75 -2.40 -44.24
C LYS A 258 -8.32 -3.33 -45.39
N GLU A 259 -7.69 -4.47 -45.10
CA GLU A 259 -7.30 -5.45 -46.13
C GLU A 259 -8.31 -6.60 -46.33
N GLY A 260 -9.44 -6.62 -45.61
CA GLY A 260 -10.50 -7.60 -45.83
C GLY A 260 -10.17 -9.05 -45.45
N LYS A 261 -9.19 -9.29 -44.56
CA LYS A 261 -8.69 -10.66 -44.24
C LYS A 261 -9.30 -11.37 -43.02
N CYS A 262 -10.19 -10.74 -42.25
CA CYS A 262 -10.95 -11.43 -41.18
C CYS A 262 -12.40 -10.92 -41.09
N ARG A 263 -13.39 -11.83 -41.05
CA ARG A 263 -14.80 -11.47 -40.83
C ARG A 263 -15.14 -11.55 -39.33
N LEU A 264 -16.08 -10.70 -38.88
CA LEU A 264 -16.50 -10.57 -37.48
C LEU A 264 -16.88 -11.90 -36.80
N ASN A 265 -17.32 -12.89 -37.57
CA ASN A 265 -17.80 -14.18 -37.07
C ASN A 265 -16.69 -15.20 -36.76
N ASP A 266 -15.43 -14.91 -37.11
CA ASP A 266 -14.30 -15.83 -36.86
C ASP A 266 -13.67 -15.66 -35.46
N ILE A 267 -14.22 -14.76 -34.65
CA ILE A 267 -13.68 -14.39 -33.34
C ILE A 267 -14.62 -14.88 -32.23
N PHE A 268 -14.79 -16.19 -32.11
CA PHE A 268 -15.47 -16.76 -30.93
C PHE A 268 -14.80 -18.05 -30.41
N VAL A 269 -14.55 -18.00 -29.10
CA VAL A 269 -14.30 -19.07 -28.13
C VAL A 269 -12.97 -19.83 -28.24
N ASP A 270 -12.02 -19.46 -27.39
CA ASP A 270 -11.25 -20.48 -26.66
C ASP A 270 -11.38 -20.22 -25.15
N SER A 271 -12.57 -20.57 -24.62
CA SER A 271 -12.73 -20.88 -23.20
C SER A 271 -12.45 -22.38 -23.05
N GLY A 272 -11.39 -22.73 -22.35
CA GLY A 272 -10.74 -24.03 -22.48
C GLY A 272 -11.61 -25.28 -22.31
N ARG A 273 -11.20 -26.32 -23.04
CA ARG A 273 -11.35 -27.73 -22.66
C ARG A 273 -10.17 -28.51 -23.21
N SER A 274 -9.29 -28.94 -22.31
CA SER A 274 -8.61 -30.22 -22.47
C SER A 274 -9.66 -31.29 -22.72
N GLN A 275 -9.47 -32.14 -23.72
CA GLN A 275 -9.88 -33.56 -23.82
C GLN A 275 -9.61 -34.04 -25.25
N LEU A 276 -8.78 -35.09 -25.34
CA LEU A 276 -8.42 -35.81 -26.55
C LEU A 276 -9.67 -36.28 -27.33
N LYS A 277 -9.71 -36.08 -28.66
CA LYS A 277 -10.32 -37.05 -29.58
C LYS A 277 -9.54 -37.14 -30.89
N ARG A 278 -9.46 -38.38 -31.36
CA ARG A 278 -8.55 -38.97 -32.34
C ARG A 278 -8.81 -38.49 -33.76
N GLY A 279 -7.73 -38.28 -34.53
CA GLY A 279 -7.75 -38.05 -35.97
C GLY A 279 -6.41 -38.47 -36.57
N VAL A 280 -6.45 -39.58 -37.30
CA VAL A 280 -5.43 -40.36 -38.01
C VAL A 280 -4.18 -39.58 -38.48
N VAL A 281 -3.01 -40.13 -38.15
CA VAL A 281 -1.69 -39.73 -38.65
C VAL A 281 -1.53 -40.22 -40.10
N ASP A 282 -1.29 -39.29 -41.02
CA ASP A 282 -0.78 -39.58 -42.37
C ASP A 282 0.72 -39.20 -42.45
N VAL A 283 1.49 -39.93 -43.27
CA VAL A 283 2.93 -40.25 -43.18
C VAL A 283 3.87 -39.07 -43.52
N ARG A 284 3.44 -37.83 -43.33
CA ARG A 284 4.29 -36.63 -43.39
C ARG A 284 3.81 -35.63 -42.35
N GLY A 285 4.20 -35.82 -41.09
CA GLY A 285 3.77 -35.04 -39.91
C GLY A 285 3.54 -33.54 -40.15
N ARG A 286 2.32 -33.18 -40.55
CA ARG A 286 1.87 -31.79 -40.71
C ARG A 286 0.42 -31.71 -40.23
N PHE A 287 0.23 -31.23 -39.01
CA PHE A 287 -1.06 -30.73 -38.53
C PHE A 287 -1.40 -29.48 -39.35
N ARG A 288 -2.44 -29.52 -40.17
CA ARG A 288 -3.03 -28.31 -40.77
C ARG A 288 -3.94 -27.65 -39.73
N ASN A 289 -3.39 -26.73 -38.95
CA ASN A 289 -4.21 -25.66 -38.38
C ASN A 289 -4.61 -24.74 -39.54
N ALA A 290 -5.90 -24.39 -39.61
CA ALA A 290 -6.36 -23.29 -40.45
C ALA A 290 -5.85 -21.97 -39.82
N SER A 291 -4.57 -21.68 -40.03
CA SER A 291 -3.96 -20.39 -39.77
C SER A 291 -4.16 -19.51 -41.00
N CYS A 292 -4.67 -18.30 -40.78
CA CYS A 292 -4.51 -17.22 -41.74
C CYS A 292 -2.99 -17.01 -41.90
N GLY A 293 -2.49 -17.18 -43.14
CA GLY A 293 -1.08 -17.46 -43.40
C GLY A 293 -0.11 -16.31 -43.06
N HIS A 294 1.02 -16.72 -42.46
CA HIS A 294 2.33 -16.08 -42.41
C HIS A 294 2.46 -14.67 -41.81
N SER A 295 2.53 -14.60 -40.49
CA SER A 295 3.81 -14.42 -39.78
C SER A 295 3.61 -14.83 -38.31
N GLU A 296 4.50 -15.67 -37.77
CA GLU A 296 4.54 -15.97 -36.34
C GLU A 296 5.09 -14.75 -35.58
N GLN A 297 4.24 -13.74 -35.41
CA GLN A 297 4.32 -12.86 -34.25
C GLN A 297 3.05 -13.09 -33.45
N PHE A 298 3.21 -13.61 -32.25
CA PHE A 298 2.17 -13.75 -31.23
C PHE A 298 1.69 -12.35 -30.78
N HIS A 299 1.09 -11.56 -31.66
CA HIS A 299 0.40 -10.33 -31.29
C HIS A 299 -0.99 -10.68 -30.81
N ARG A 300 -1.06 -11.11 -29.54
CA ARG A 300 -2.31 -11.26 -28.78
C ARG A 300 -3.14 -10.00 -28.99
N LEU A 301 -4.42 -10.18 -29.36
CA LEU A 301 -5.45 -9.17 -29.17
C LEU A 301 -5.41 -8.75 -27.69
N GLN A 302 -4.81 -7.59 -27.41
CA GLN A 302 -4.74 -7.07 -26.05
C GLN A 302 -6.11 -6.48 -25.70
N THR A 303 -6.92 -7.25 -24.98
CA THR A 303 -8.01 -6.69 -24.16
C THR A 303 -7.39 -6.03 -22.94
N SER A 304 -7.53 -4.72 -22.84
CA SER A 304 -7.12 -3.90 -21.71
C SER A 304 -8.24 -3.86 -20.66
N LEU A 305 -8.53 -5.04 -20.10
CA LEU A 305 -9.53 -5.23 -19.05
C LEU A 305 -8.86 -5.22 -17.68
N ILE A 306 -9.30 -4.32 -16.80
CA ILE A 306 -8.85 -4.26 -15.42
C ILE A 306 -9.90 -4.95 -14.56
N ARG A 307 -9.45 -5.90 -13.73
CA ARG A 307 -10.31 -6.55 -12.74
C ARG A 307 -9.78 -6.35 -11.32
N CYS A 308 -10.69 -5.87 -10.47
CA CYS A 308 -10.76 -6.13 -9.04
C CYS A 308 -12.19 -6.69 -8.81
#